data_AF-T1I6S5-F1
#
_entry.id   AF-T1I6S5-F1
#
_cell.length_a   1.000
_cell.length_b   1.000
_cell.length_c   1.000
_cell.angle_alpha   90.00
_cell.angle_beta   90.00
_cell.angle_gamma   90.00
#
_symmetry.space_group_name_H-M   'P 1'
#
loop_
_entity.id
_entity.type
_entity.pdbx_description
1 polymer ?
#
loop_
_entity_poly.entity_id
_entity_poly.type
_entity_poly.pdbx_seq_one_letter_code
_entity_poly.pdbx_strand_id
1 'polypeptide(L)'
;MYAFLAAASHICGTTRICLSIGIILLESSGQIAFGLPVFIVVIITKFVADNLTHSLYQSECLMKGMPLLQKTVPPYCSWIPVQNIMNTNVIALPKVTTVGAIVNVLKNTKHNGFPVVDPDFSSEEHRLYASESFEENLNVLRNNAGRGEMDFKLQDIKHLKEEEDNTVDLGRFMHTSPFFVQT
;
A
#
# COMPACT_ATOMS: atom_id res chain seq x y z
N MET A 1 -27.66 -20.50 25.98
CA MET A 1 -26.18 -20.50 25.99
C MET A 1 -25.59 -21.26 24.80
N TYR A 2 -25.92 -22.54 24.58
CA TYR A 2 -25.32 -23.33 23.50
C TYR A 2 -25.56 -22.79 22.08
N ALA A 3 -26.77 -22.31 21.78
CA ALA A 3 -27.06 -21.68 20.48
C ALA A 3 -26.19 -20.43 20.21
N PHE A 4 -25.92 -19.64 21.26
CA PHE A 4 -25.05 -18.46 21.18
C PHE A 4 -23.60 -18.86 20.89
N LEU A 5 -23.08 -19.87 21.60
CA LEU A 5 -21.74 -20.41 21.34
C LEU A 5 -21.62 -21.01 19.93
N ALA A 6 -22.66 -21.71 19.45
CA ALA A 6 -22.71 -22.25 18.10
C ALA A 6 -22.69 -21.12 17.05
N ALA A 7 -23.50 -20.08 17.22
CA ALA A 7 -23.49 -18.90 16.35
C ALA A 7 -22.12 -18.21 16.35
N ALA A 8 -21.51 -18.03 17.53
CA ALA A 8 -20.17 -17.47 17.67
C ALA A 8 -19.11 -18.31 16.93
N SER A 9 -19.14 -19.63 17.09
CA SER A 9 -18.25 -20.54 16.36
C SER A 9 -18.47 -20.50 14.85
N HIS A 10 -19.71 -20.34 14.37
CA HIS A 10 -19.97 -20.25 12.94
C HIS A 10 -19.30 -19.01 12.34
N ILE A 11 -19.55 -17.82 12.93
CA ILE A 11 -18.97 -16.56 12.43
C ILE A 11 -17.44 -16.57 12.59
N CYS A 12 -16.97 -17.10 13.73
CA CYS A 12 -15.66 -17.73 13.95
C CYS A 12 -15.03 -18.38 12.71
N GLY A 13 -15.66 -19.49 12.36
CA GLY A 13 -15.25 -20.45 11.35
C GLY A 13 -15.39 -19.94 9.91
N THR A 14 -16.13 -18.88 9.64
CA THR A 14 -16.19 -18.28 8.30
C THR A 14 -15.17 -17.16 8.14
N THR A 15 -15.04 -16.29 9.15
CA THR A 15 -14.25 -15.06 9.05
C THR A 15 -12.79 -15.19 9.50
N ARG A 16 -12.48 -16.14 10.41
CA ARG A 16 -11.19 -16.26 11.10
C ARG A 16 -10.79 -15.07 11.98
N ILE A 17 -11.75 -14.20 12.33
CA ILE A 17 -11.54 -13.08 13.25
C ILE A 17 -11.95 -13.52 14.65
N CYS A 18 -11.00 -13.75 15.55
CA CYS A 18 -11.29 -14.47 16.79
C CYS A 18 -11.38 -13.56 18.02
N LEU A 19 -10.36 -12.72 18.23
CA LEU A 19 -10.33 -11.83 19.39
C LEU A 19 -11.43 -10.76 19.30
N SER A 20 -11.54 -10.09 18.16
CA SER A 20 -12.54 -9.04 17.98
C SER A 20 -13.98 -9.56 18.09
N ILE A 21 -14.28 -10.72 17.49
CA ILE A 21 -15.63 -11.31 17.57
C ILE A 21 -15.96 -11.72 19.01
N GLY A 22 -15.03 -12.33 19.72
CA GLY A 22 -15.23 -12.68 21.14
C GLY A 22 -15.56 -11.45 21.99
N ILE A 23 -14.82 -10.35 21.80
CA ILE A 23 -15.05 -9.09 22.52
C ILE A 23 -16.39 -8.45 22.13
N ILE A 24 -16.71 -8.36 20.84
CA ILE A 24 -17.98 -7.78 20.35
C ILE A 24 -19.17 -8.55 20.92
N LEU A 25 -19.11 -9.89 20.91
CA LEU A 25 -20.17 -10.73 21.46
C LEU A 25 -20.31 -10.60 22.97
N LEU A 26 -19.19 -10.44 23.69
CA LEU A 26 -19.23 -10.22 25.13
C LEU A 26 -19.86 -8.88 25.47
N GLU A 27 -19.42 -7.82 24.81
CA GLU A 27 -19.96 -6.47 24.99
C GLU A 27 -21.45 -6.43 24.64
N SER A 28 -21.84 -6.98 23.47
CA SER A 28 -23.23 -7.02 23.04
C SER A 28 -24.14 -7.84 23.96
N SER A 29 -23.59 -8.85 24.64
CA SER A 29 -24.36 -9.66 25.60
C SER A 29 -24.49 -9.01 26.98
N GLY A 30 -23.63 -8.02 27.29
CA GLY A 30 -23.56 -7.37 28.60
C GLY A 30 -23.15 -8.30 29.75
N GLN A 31 -22.68 -9.52 29.46
CA GLN A 31 -22.40 -10.55 30.46
C GLN A 31 -20.98 -11.10 30.33
N ILE A 32 -20.04 -10.41 30.99
CA ILE A 32 -18.61 -10.78 31.01
C ILE A 32 -18.33 -12.16 31.61
N ALA A 33 -19.24 -12.70 32.44
CA ALA A 33 -19.13 -14.02 33.03
C ALA A 33 -19.07 -15.14 31.96
N PHE A 34 -19.62 -14.89 30.77
CA PHE A 34 -19.54 -15.82 29.64
C PHE A 34 -18.27 -15.65 28.79
N GLY A 35 -17.31 -14.80 29.19
CA GLY A 35 -16.09 -14.56 28.44
C GLY A 35 -15.24 -15.79 28.22
N LEU A 36 -14.93 -16.49 29.31
CA LEU A 36 -14.07 -17.67 29.28
C LEU A 36 -14.61 -18.77 28.34
N PRO A 37 -15.87 -19.21 28.42
CA PRO A 37 -16.39 -20.22 27.48
C PRO A 37 -16.46 -19.74 26.03
N VAL A 38 -16.76 -18.46 25.77
CA VAL A 38 -16.80 -17.90 24.40
C VAL A 38 -15.40 -17.93 23.77
N PHE A 39 -14.38 -17.45 24.49
CA PHE A 39 -13.02 -17.45 23.96
C PHE A 39 -12.47 -18.85 23.71
N ILE A 40 -12.75 -19.82 24.60
CA ILE A 40 -12.33 -21.22 24.38
C ILE A 40 -12.92 -21.77 23.08
N VAL A 41 -14.23 -21.61 22.86
CA VAL A 41 -14.91 -22.11 21.66
C VAL A 41 -14.36 -21.44 20.40
N VAL A 42 -14.18 -20.12 20.42
CA VAL A 42 -13.69 -19.33 19.27
C VAL A 42 -12.23 -19.67 18.94
N ILE A 43 -11.36 -19.88 19.94
CA ILE A 43 -9.96 -20.26 19.73
C ILE A 43 -9.85 -21.67 19.14
N ILE A 44 -10.59 -22.65 19.68
CA ILE A 44 -10.60 -24.02 19.14
C ILE A 44 -11.13 -24.02 17.71
N THR A 45 -12.22 -23.27 17.46
CA THR A 45 -12.78 -23.11 16.12
C THR A 45 -11.75 -22.55 15.15
N LYS A 46 -11.02 -21.49 15.55
CA LYS A 46 -9.95 -20.91 14.75
C LYS A 46 -8.92 -21.96 14.37
N PHE A 47 -8.42 -22.68 15.37
CA PHE A 47 -7.37 -23.68 15.19
C PHE A 47 -7.79 -24.76 14.20
N VAL A 48 -8.95 -25.38 14.41
CA VAL A 48 -9.47 -26.42 13.50
C VAL A 48 -9.59 -25.89 12.08
N ALA A 49 -10.09 -24.67 11.95
CA ALA A 49 -10.49 -24.18 10.66
C ALA A 49 -9.32 -23.54 9.88
N ASP A 50 -8.29 -23.01 10.55
CA ASP A 50 -7.00 -22.66 9.95
C ASP A 50 -6.31 -23.87 9.28
N ASN A 51 -6.56 -25.10 9.77
CA ASN A 51 -6.01 -26.33 9.18
C ASN A 51 -6.79 -26.82 7.94
N LEU A 52 -8.03 -26.37 7.76
CA LEU A 52 -8.90 -26.87 6.69
C LEU A 52 -8.87 -25.98 5.45
N THR A 53 -9.09 -24.67 5.63
CA THR A 53 -9.32 -23.75 4.51
C THR A 53 -8.94 -22.30 4.84
N HIS A 54 -8.74 -21.50 3.77
CA HIS A 54 -8.65 -20.05 3.85
C HIS A 54 -9.96 -19.42 4.34
N SER A 55 -9.87 -18.25 4.96
CA SER A 55 -11.05 -17.50 5.41
C SER A 55 -11.89 -17.00 4.24
N LEU A 56 -13.17 -16.78 4.48
CA LEU A 56 -14.08 -16.20 3.48
C LEU A 56 -13.54 -14.86 2.95
N TYR A 57 -13.07 -13.99 3.84
CA TYR A 57 -12.53 -12.68 3.46
C TYR A 57 -11.27 -12.76 2.59
N GLN A 58 -10.39 -13.74 2.86
CA GLN A 58 -9.22 -13.95 2.02
C GLN A 58 -9.63 -14.45 0.64
N SER A 59 -10.56 -15.39 0.55
CA SER A 59 -11.06 -15.95 -0.71
C SER A 59 -11.74 -14.89 -1.58
N GLU A 60 -12.61 -14.05 -1.01
CA GLU A 60 -13.24 -12.94 -1.73
C GLU A 60 -12.21 -11.95 -2.29
N CYS A 61 -11.14 -11.69 -1.52
CA CYS A 61 -10.08 -10.80 -1.95
C CYS A 61 -9.26 -11.37 -3.12
N LEU A 62 -8.98 -12.67 -3.06
CA LEU A 62 -8.31 -13.41 -4.14
C LEU A 62 -9.17 -13.42 -5.41
N MET A 63 -10.48 -13.64 -5.30
CA MET A 63 -11.39 -13.59 -6.45
C MET A 63 -11.48 -12.21 -7.09
N LYS A 64 -11.35 -11.14 -6.30
CA LYS A 64 -11.29 -9.76 -6.79
C LYS A 64 -9.95 -9.38 -7.42
N GLY A 65 -8.95 -10.26 -7.36
CA GLY A 65 -7.61 -9.99 -7.91
C GLY A 65 -6.85 -8.91 -7.13
N MET A 66 -7.20 -8.66 -5.87
CA MET A 66 -6.52 -7.65 -5.06
C MET A 66 -5.18 -8.20 -4.52
N PRO A 67 -4.08 -7.44 -4.63
CA PRO A 67 -2.77 -7.88 -4.13
C PRO A 67 -2.72 -7.78 -2.60
N LEU A 68 -2.94 -8.90 -1.91
CA LEU A 68 -2.80 -8.99 -0.45
C LEU A 68 -1.42 -9.48 -0.04
N LEU A 69 -0.76 -8.72 0.84
CA LEU A 69 0.47 -9.15 1.49
C LEU A 69 0.14 -10.02 2.71
N GLN A 70 0.71 -11.22 2.77
CA GLN A 70 0.56 -12.10 3.93
C GLN A 70 1.42 -11.62 5.10
N LYS A 71 0.92 -11.81 6.34
CA LYS A 71 1.63 -11.43 7.57
C LYS A 71 2.99 -12.13 7.71
N THR A 72 3.05 -13.38 7.28
CA THR A 72 4.25 -14.21 7.35
C THR A 72 4.74 -14.48 5.94
N VAL A 73 6.03 -14.30 5.72
CA VAL A 73 6.67 -14.64 4.46
C VAL A 73 6.63 -16.17 4.28
N PRO A 74 6.28 -16.69 3.10
CA PRO A 74 6.33 -18.13 2.85
C PRO A 74 7.74 -18.67 3.10
N PRO A 75 7.89 -19.88 3.69
CA PRO A 75 9.19 -20.42 4.08
C PRO A 75 10.16 -20.58 2.91
N TYR A 76 9.63 -20.67 1.68
CA TYR A 76 10.43 -20.78 0.48
C TYR A 76 10.94 -19.47 -0.10
N CYS A 77 10.47 -18.33 0.40
CA CYS A 77 10.95 -17.02 -0.07
C CYS A 77 12.25 -16.59 0.63
N SER A 78 12.70 -17.29 1.68
CA SER A 78 13.88 -16.91 2.46
C SER A 78 15.20 -16.93 1.68
N TRP A 79 15.29 -17.70 0.59
CA TRP A 79 16.49 -17.81 -0.25
C TRP A 79 16.43 -16.99 -1.54
N ILE A 80 15.33 -16.26 -1.79
CA ILE A 80 15.17 -15.49 -3.02
C ILE A 80 15.80 -14.10 -2.81
N PRO A 81 16.86 -13.74 -3.56
CA PRO A 81 17.45 -12.41 -3.44
C PRO A 81 16.50 -11.34 -3.98
N VAL A 82 16.59 -10.14 -3.40
CA VAL A 82 15.74 -8.99 -3.76
C VAL A 82 15.90 -8.63 -5.25
N GLN A 83 17.09 -8.83 -5.81
CA GLN A 83 17.41 -8.64 -7.23
C GLN A 83 16.45 -9.37 -8.18
N ASN A 84 15.95 -10.54 -7.78
CA ASN A 84 15.06 -11.35 -8.62
C ASN A 84 13.59 -10.92 -8.53
N ILE A 85 13.23 -10.16 -7.49
CA ILE A 85 11.85 -9.71 -7.23
C ILE A 85 11.65 -8.26 -7.68
N MET A 86 12.69 -7.43 -7.56
CA MET A 86 12.63 -6.02 -7.94
C MET A 86 12.49 -5.84 -9.46
N ASN A 87 11.80 -4.79 -9.88
CA ASN A 87 11.80 -4.38 -11.27
C ASN A 87 13.12 -3.65 -11.59
N THR A 88 13.84 -4.11 -12.60
CA THR A 88 15.15 -3.54 -12.99
C THR A 88 15.02 -2.33 -13.89
N ASN A 89 13.92 -2.19 -14.63
CA ASN A 89 13.67 -1.05 -15.51
C ASN A 89 12.93 0.05 -14.76
N VAL A 90 13.68 0.87 -14.03
CA VAL A 90 13.15 1.99 -13.24
C VAL A 90 13.40 3.30 -13.97
N ILE A 91 12.36 4.11 -14.13
CA ILE A 91 12.46 5.46 -14.70
C ILE A 91 12.74 6.43 -13.55
N ALA A 92 13.95 6.99 -13.54
CA ALA A 92 14.37 7.99 -12.56
C ALA A 92 14.27 9.42 -13.11
N LEU A 93 13.93 10.37 -12.26
CA LEU A 93 13.89 11.80 -12.58
C LEU A 93 15.13 12.49 -12.00
N PRO A 94 15.81 13.39 -12.72
CA PRO A 94 16.86 14.19 -12.12
C PRO A 94 16.28 15.21 -11.13
N LYS A 95 17.06 15.55 -10.10
CA LYS A 95 16.69 16.55 -9.08
C LYS A 95 16.17 17.87 -9.67
N VAL A 96 16.80 18.35 -10.74
CA VAL A 96 16.35 19.51 -11.52
C VAL A 96 15.86 19.01 -12.86
N THR A 97 14.56 19.12 -13.13
CA THR A 97 13.91 18.63 -14.35
C THR A 97 12.98 19.70 -14.94
N THR A 98 12.77 19.69 -16.25
CA THR A 98 11.76 20.55 -16.91
C THR A 98 10.35 20.01 -16.72
N VAL A 99 9.36 20.90 -16.60
CA VAL A 99 7.94 20.50 -16.48
C VAL A 99 7.51 19.63 -17.66
N GLY A 100 7.97 19.95 -18.88
CA GLY A 100 7.68 19.15 -20.07
C GLY A 100 8.15 17.69 -19.96
N ALA A 101 9.34 17.46 -19.41
CA ALA A 101 9.88 16.11 -19.21
C ALA A 101 9.07 15.32 -18.17
N ILE A 102 8.66 15.96 -17.07
CA ILE A 102 7.81 15.34 -16.03
C ILE A 102 6.46 14.93 -16.63
N VAL A 103 5.81 15.84 -17.36
CA VAL A 103 4.51 15.56 -18.00
C VAL A 103 4.63 14.43 -19.03
N ASN A 104 5.74 14.36 -19.77
CA ASN A 104 5.97 13.27 -20.72
C ASN A 104 6.14 11.91 -20.02
N VAL A 105 6.88 11.85 -18.92
CA VAL A 105 7.04 10.63 -18.11
C VAL A 105 5.69 10.18 -17.54
N LEU A 106 4.90 11.11 -17.00
CA LEU A 106 3.57 10.82 -16.45
C LEU A 106 2.56 10.35 -17.52
N LYS A 107 2.66 10.83 -18.76
CA LYS A 107 1.81 10.36 -19.87
C LYS A 107 2.16 8.96 -20.33
N ASN A 108 3.45 8.62 -20.34
CA ASN A 108 3.95 7.37 -20.91
C ASN A 108 3.98 6.23 -19.90
N THR A 109 3.81 6.51 -18.60
CA THR A 109 3.93 5.52 -17.53
C THR A 109 2.66 5.47 -16.66
N LYS A 110 2.44 4.34 -15.99
CA LYS A 110 1.35 4.16 -15.01
C LYS A 110 1.88 4.07 -13.57
N HIS A 111 3.12 4.50 -13.35
CA HIS A 111 3.76 4.44 -12.04
C HIS A 111 3.37 5.67 -11.22
N ASN A 112 3.15 5.47 -9.92
CA ASN A 112 2.75 6.55 -9.00
C ASN A 112 3.92 7.09 -8.16
N GLY A 113 5.14 6.58 -8.38
CA GLY A 113 6.35 7.00 -7.69
C GLY A 113 7.57 6.82 -8.58
N PHE A 114 8.45 7.81 -8.60
CA PHE A 114 9.66 7.87 -9.42
C PHE A 114 10.85 8.27 -8.55
N PRO A 115 11.94 7.49 -8.49
CA PRO A 115 13.11 7.88 -7.73
C PRO A 115 13.77 9.13 -8.33
N VAL A 116 14.24 10.02 -7.47
CA VAL A 116 14.93 11.25 -7.87
C VAL A 116 16.44 11.04 -7.75
N VAL A 117 17.19 11.24 -8.83
CA VAL A 117 18.65 11.04 -8.85
C VAL A 117 19.34 12.40 -8.90
N ASP A 118 20.35 12.59 -8.06
CA ASP A 118 21.24 13.76 -8.15
C ASP A 118 22.46 13.39 -9.02
N PRO A 119 22.61 13.97 -10.23
CA PRO A 119 23.72 13.65 -11.12
C PRO A 119 25.08 14.13 -10.59
N ASP A 120 25.11 15.09 -9.66
CA ASP A 120 26.34 15.76 -9.20
C ASP A 120 27.02 15.04 -8.03
N PHE A 121 26.42 13.96 -7.49
CA PHE A 121 27.03 13.15 -6.42
C PHE A 121 27.77 11.93 -6.99
N SER A 122 29.11 11.96 -6.89
CA SER A 122 30.06 10.95 -7.37
C SER A 122 30.28 9.75 -6.43
N SER A 123 29.58 9.71 -5.29
CA SER A 123 29.63 8.62 -4.32
C SER A 123 28.43 7.69 -4.47
N GLU A 124 28.70 6.44 -4.88
CA GLU A 124 27.73 5.38 -5.24
C GLU A 124 26.60 5.14 -4.22
N GLU A 125 26.80 5.46 -2.93
CA GLU A 125 25.82 5.24 -1.86
C GLU A 125 24.74 6.33 -1.75
N HIS A 126 24.92 7.50 -2.40
CA HIS A 126 24.01 8.65 -2.29
C HIS A 126 23.33 9.05 -3.61
N ARG A 127 23.47 8.24 -4.68
CA ARG A 127 22.97 8.63 -6.02
C ARG A 127 21.45 8.52 -6.15
N LEU A 128 20.81 7.68 -5.34
CA LEU A 128 19.37 7.47 -5.35
C LEU A 128 18.75 8.27 -4.22
N TYR A 129 18.09 9.37 -4.53
CA TYR A 129 17.18 10.04 -3.62
C TYR A 129 15.73 9.65 -3.96
N ALA A 130 14.83 9.78 -2.99
CA ALA A 130 13.56 9.05 -2.97
C ALA A 130 12.59 9.34 -4.13
N SER A 131 11.62 8.44 -4.26
CA SER A 131 10.33 8.70 -4.89
C SER A 131 9.30 9.19 -3.88
N GLU A 132 8.57 10.25 -4.22
CA GLU A 132 7.39 10.68 -3.47
C GLU A 132 6.10 10.10 -4.08
N SER A 133 5.07 9.97 -3.25
CA SER A 133 3.69 9.75 -3.68
C SER A 133 3.17 11.05 -4.30
N PHE A 134 3.08 11.07 -5.64
CA PHE A 134 2.83 12.27 -6.44
C PHE A 134 1.51 13.01 -6.11
N GLU A 135 0.60 12.42 -5.34
CA GLU A 135 -0.68 13.06 -4.95
C GLU A 135 -0.51 14.30 -4.06
N GLU A 136 0.49 14.35 -3.17
CA GLU A 136 0.71 15.51 -2.29
C GLU A 136 1.27 16.70 -3.07
N ASN A 137 2.17 16.47 -4.04
CA ASN A 137 2.71 17.52 -4.91
C ASN A 137 1.78 17.94 -6.04
N LEU A 138 0.87 17.06 -6.46
CA LEU A 138 -0.21 17.44 -7.38
C LEU A 138 -1.04 18.57 -6.76
N ASN A 139 -1.20 18.61 -5.43
CA ASN A 139 -1.87 19.70 -4.73
C ASN A 139 -1.07 21.01 -4.73
N VAL A 140 0.27 20.95 -4.73
CA VAL A 140 1.13 22.15 -4.81
C VAL A 140 1.11 22.73 -6.23
N LEU A 141 1.13 21.87 -7.26
CA LEU A 141 0.92 22.27 -8.65
C LEU A 141 -0.53 22.76 -8.87
N ARG A 142 -1.54 22.12 -8.25
CA ARG A 142 -2.96 22.55 -8.25
C ARG A 142 -3.18 23.88 -7.53
N ASN A 143 -2.44 24.16 -6.45
CA ASN A 143 -2.57 25.41 -5.71
C ASN A 143 -1.95 26.60 -6.44
N ASN A 144 -0.92 26.37 -7.25
CA ASN A 144 -0.38 27.39 -8.16
C ASN A 144 -1.16 27.47 -9.48
N ALA A 145 -1.75 26.37 -9.94
CA ALA A 145 -2.55 26.27 -11.16
C ALA A 145 -4.03 26.04 -10.87
N GLY A 146 -4.71 27.05 -10.30
CA GLY A 146 -6.15 27.19 -10.38
C GLY A 146 -7.01 26.26 -9.51
N ARG A 147 -7.95 26.87 -8.78
CA ARG A 147 -8.99 26.22 -7.97
C ARG A 147 -9.75 25.13 -8.73
N GLY A 148 -9.86 23.95 -8.12
CA GLY A 148 -10.92 22.98 -8.42
C GLY A 148 -10.50 21.55 -8.10
N GLU A 149 -11.26 20.87 -7.24
CA GLU A 149 -11.27 19.41 -7.19
C GLU A 149 -11.53 18.84 -8.60
N MET A 150 -10.82 17.77 -8.98
CA MET A 150 -11.30 16.60 -9.75
C MET A 150 -10.12 15.80 -10.33
N ASP A 151 -10.32 14.50 -10.44
CA ASP A 151 -9.43 13.50 -11.07
C ASP A 151 -8.72 14.05 -12.32
N PHE A 152 -7.39 13.95 -12.33
CA PHE A 152 -6.54 14.40 -13.44
C PHE A 152 -6.91 13.65 -14.73
N LYS A 153 -7.76 14.25 -15.58
CA LYS A 153 -8.04 13.76 -16.92
C LYS A 153 -7.05 14.41 -17.89
N LEU A 154 -6.58 13.66 -18.89
CA LEU A 154 -5.62 14.08 -19.92
C LEU A 154 -5.97 15.37 -20.70
N GLN A 155 -7.15 15.96 -20.46
CA GLN A 155 -7.67 17.12 -21.18
C GLN A 155 -7.13 18.46 -20.63
N ASP A 156 -6.71 18.53 -19.37
CA ASP A 156 -6.19 19.76 -18.74
C ASP A 156 -4.72 20.08 -19.10
N ILE A 157 -4.04 19.15 -19.77
CA ILE A 157 -2.64 19.27 -20.18
C ILE A 157 -2.44 20.35 -21.27
N LYS A 158 -3.52 20.87 -21.87
CA LYS A 158 -3.45 21.95 -22.86
C LYS A 158 -3.00 23.29 -22.25
N HIS A 159 -3.29 23.54 -20.97
CA HIS A 159 -2.88 24.77 -20.28
C HIS A 159 -1.41 24.74 -19.81
N LEU A 160 -0.81 23.56 -19.67
CA LEU A 160 0.60 23.40 -19.25
C LEU A 160 1.62 23.56 -20.39
N LYS A 161 1.17 23.77 -21.64
CA LYS A 161 2.05 23.99 -22.79
C LYS A 161 2.80 25.32 -22.75
N GLU A 162 2.33 26.31 -21.98
CA GLU A 162 3.00 27.61 -21.83
C GLU A 162 4.17 27.58 -20.82
N GLU A 163 4.34 26.47 -20.07
CA GLU A 163 5.36 26.33 -19.02
C GLU A 163 6.34 25.17 -19.23
N GLU A 164 6.37 24.55 -20.43
CA GLU A 164 7.20 23.36 -20.70
C GLU A 164 8.70 23.57 -20.43
N ASP A 165 9.20 24.80 -20.60
CA ASP A 165 10.60 25.18 -20.41
C ASP A 165 10.96 25.55 -18.97
N ASN A 166 9.99 25.66 -18.05
CA ASN A 166 10.28 25.97 -16.66
C ASN A 166 10.96 24.76 -15.99
N THR A 167 12.06 25.04 -15.29
CA THR A 167 12.78 24.04 -14.50
C THR A 167 12.23 24.01 -13.08
N VAL A 168 12.01 22.81 -12.56
CA VAL A 168 11.54 22.57 -11.20
C VAL A 168 12.60 21.80 -10.44
N ASP A 169 12.95 22.31 -9.26
CA ASP A 169 13.81 21.62 -8.30
C ASP A 169 12.95 20.70 -7.42
N LEU A 170 13.00 19.40 -7.72
CA LEU A 170 12.29 18.35 -7.00
C LEU A 170 12.90 18.07 -5.61
N GLY A 171 14.12 18.56 -5.36
CA GLY A 171 14.84 18.35 -4.10
C GLY A 171 14.10 18.86 -2.86
N ARG A 172 13.21 19.86 -3.02
CA ARG A 172 12.42 20.44 -1.93
C ARG A 172 11.18 19.64 -1.55
N PHE A 173 10.73 18.78 -2.46
CA PHE A 173 9.48 18.04 -2.31
C PHE A 173 9.73 16.57 -1.99
N MET A 174 10.83 16.00 -2.48
CA MET A 174 11.19 14.60 -2.25
C MET A 174 11.36 14.22 -0.76
N HIS A 175 11.07 12.96 -0.47
CA HIS A 175 11.42 12.35 0.81
C HIS A 175 12.94 12.24 0.97
N THR A 176 13.48 12.77 2.07
CA THR A 176 14.94 12.94 2.25
C THR A 176 15.68 11.67 2.64
N SER A 177 14.96 10.60 3.03
CA SER A 177 15.56 9.35 3.52
C SER A 177 14.72 8.10 3.19
N PRO A 178 14.70 7.64 1.93
CA PRO A 178 13.98 6.43 1.58
C PRO A 178 14.65 5.17 2.17
N PHE A 179 13.88 4.12 2.37
CA PHE A 179 14.41 2.83 2.82
C PHE A 179 15.07 2.09 1.66
N PHE A 180 16.32 1.69 1.84
CA PHE A 180 17.05 0.85 0.90
C PHE A 180 17.24 -0.55 1.44
N VAL A 181 17.25 -1.52 0.54
CA VAL A 181 17.59 -2.91 0.85
C VAL A 181 18.81 -3.27 0.00
N GLN A 182 19.82 -3.85 0.65
CA GLN A 182 20.98 -4.37 -0.07
C GLN A 182 20.58 -5.61 -0.87
N THR A 183 20.87 -5.55 -2.16
CA THR A 183 20.63 -6.57 -3.16
C THR A 183 21.72 -7.62 -3.22
#